data_AF-A0A267G7B4-F1
#
_entry.id   AF-A0A267G7B4-F1
#
_cell.length_a   1.000
_cell.length_b   1.000
_cell.length_c   1.000
_cell.angle_alpha   90.00
_cell.angle_beta   90.00
_cell.angle_gamma   90.00
#
_symmetry.space_group_name_H-M   'P 1'
#
loop_
_entity.id
_entity.type
_entity.pdbx_description
1 polymer ?
#
loop_
_entity_poly.entity_id
_entity_poly.type
_entity_poly.pdbx_seq_one_letter_code
_entity_poly.pdbx_strand_id
1 'polypeptide(L)'
;MLSCRRPSGRPYAARFFPLLPLLLLLLLLATAAGPVSAGSGELYSPVDGVTLLDFRQLRAAVFDPGRQRHWLLQVYHAYCGHCIAYSGAFKKLASKLWPWRYTLRIGVINVAKQSNARAMRHFGLSGVPSLLYVAPNCSWASGFSAALPRDTSELPERLLDLMEPFVPQLRPLQLGETADCDFILEEPRPGVLSRGLILEALYIRSLRWRASADSAPAVRLSRVAADGSSAPAGSASDAASLRRLIGLKQPTRPTPTGDTAPSSPMAPRPPTQADLKSALIRALVSDVALAGPGRPRVWRAARDVARLAAPLLPAAGRLAAAMPESLPAALAGEASAAVWQHLLAESGFPEKPPDNWVACAGSRPYFRGYPCGLWQLFHSLTALRLKTGDAVAQPVAPVMRAFIVNCFSCSRCGRNFARESVDLPAEPMPARQELLWLWRLHNRVNRRLAGRPSEDPQHPKVQFPPAALCPRCGDSEDAVVEFLTRWYSATD
;
A
#
# COMPACT_ATOMS: atom_id res chain seq x y z
N MET A 1 6.51 -1.74 -23.69
CA MET A 1 6.55 -3.10 -23.12
C MET A 1 7.84 -3.76 -23.59
N LEU A 2 8.87 -3.80 -22.76
CA LEU A 2 10.13 -4.50 -23.05
C LEU A 2 10.20 -5.69 -22.09
N SER A 3 9.98 -6.88 -22.63
CA SER A 3 9.94 -8.16 -21.90
C SER A 3 11.35 -8.57 -21.45
N CYS A 4 11.47 -9.07 -20.22
CA CYS A 4 12.72 -9.66 -19.72
C CYS A 4 13.11 -10.87 -20.58
N ARG A 5 14.22 -10.77 -21.33
CA ARG A 5 14.77 -11.88 -22.13
C ARG A 5 15.41 -12.95 -21.24
N ARG A 6 15.25 -14.22 -21.62
CA ARG A 6 15.96 -15.39 -21.06
C ARG A 6 17.41 -15.42 -21.57
N PRO A 7 18.43 -15.68 -20.74
CA PRO A 7 19.77 -16.00 -21.22
C PRO A 7 20.03 -17.51 -21.29
N SER A 8 20.72 -17.91 -22.36
CA SER A 8 21.40 -19.19 -22.59
C SER A 8 22.68 -19.30 -21.74
N GLY A 9 22.98 -20.49 -21.24
CA GLY A 9 23.99 -20.71 -20.19
C GLY A 9 25.45 -20.85 -20.63
N ARG A 10 26.34 -20.82 -19.63
CA ARG A 10 27.48 -21.73 -19.36
C ARG A 10 28.11 -21.37 -17.98
N PRO A 11 28.74 -22.31 -17.27
CA PRO A 11 29.17 -22.12 -15.87
C PRO A 11 30.56 -21.49 -15.76
N TYR A 12 30.77 -20.63 -14.75
CA TYR A 12 32.09 -20.11 -14.37
C TYR A 12 32.58 -20.79 -13.09
N ALA A 13 33.81 -21.29 -13.14
CA ALA A 13 34.52 -21.92 -12.04
C ALA A 13 34.93 -20.89 -10.96
N ALA A 14 34.74 -21.25 -9.69
CA ALA A 14 35.14 -20.45 -8.54
C ALA A 14 36.61 -20.71 -8.18
N ARG A 15 37.39 -19.64 -7.95
CA ARG A 15 38.70 -19.69 -7.29
C ARG A 15 38.57 -19.05 -5.90
N PHE A 16 38.98 -19.78 -4.87
CA PHE A 16 38.99 -19.35 -3.48
C PHE A 16 40.24 -18.52 -3.15
N PHE A 17 40.07 -17.39 -2.45
CA PHE A 17 41.13 -16.68 -1.73
C PHE A 17 40.67 -16.43 -0.28
N PRO A 18 41.55 -16.56 0.73
CA PRO A 18 41.15 -16.53 2.15
C PRO A 18 40.99 -15.09 2.67
N LEU A 19 39.78 -14.76 3.14
CA LEU A 19 39.36 -13.44 3.67
C LEU A 19 39.46 -13.37 5.21
N LEU A 20 40.62 -13.65 5.80
CA LEU A 20 40.78 -13.56 7.25
C LEU A 20 41.06 -12.14 7.82
N PRO A 21 41.64 -11.15 7.10
CA PRO A 21 41.87 -9.83 7.71
C PRO A 21 40.69 -8.85 7.55
N LEU A 22 39.66 -9.16 6.74
CA LEU A 22 38.52 -8.26 6.49
C LEU A 22 37.46 -8.28 7.61
N LEU A 23 37.45 -9.33 8.43
CA LEU A 23 36.44 -9.53 9.48
C LEU A 23 36.62 -8.57 10.67
N LEU A 24 37.88 -8.18 10.97
CA LEU A 24 38.20 -7.26 12.07
C LEU A 24 37.86 -5.80 11.73
N LEU A 25 37.91 -5.40 10.46
CA LEU A 25 37.53 -4.05 10.03
C LEU A 25 36.00 -3.84 10.06
N LEU A 26 35.22 -4.91 9.83
CA LEU A 26 33.75 -4.87 9.88
C LEU A 26 33.20 -4.80 11.33
N LEU A 27 33.94 -5.32 12.31
CA LEU A 27 33.56 -5.24 13.73
C LEU A 27 33.71 -3.82 14.32
N LEU A 28 34.62 -3.00 13.78
CA LEU A 28 34.82 -1.61 14.21
C LEU A 28 33.81 -0.60 13.61
N LEU A 29 33.08 -0.98 12.56
CA LEU A 29 32.05 -0.15 11.92
C LEU A 29 30.61 -0.45 12.42
N ALA A 30 30.44 -1.47 13.27
CA ALA A 30 29.13 -1.92 13.72
C ALA A 30 28.51 -1.08 14.86
N THR A 31 29.19 -0.06 15.38
CA THR A 31 28.70 0.76 16.51
C THR A 31 27.91 2.01 16.11
N ALA A 32 27.62 2.22 14.81
CA ALA A 32 26.85 3.39 14.33
C ALA A 32 25.42 3.08 13.84
N ALA A 33 24.87 1.88 14.11
CA ALA A 33 23.48 1.57 13.83
C ALA A 33 22.64 1.72 15.11
N GLY A 34 22.21 2.94 15.41
CA GLY A 34 21.12 3.17 16.36
C GLY A 34 19.86 2.40 15.95
N PRO A 35 18.97 2.04 16.89
CA PRO A 35 17.76 1.30 16.57
C PRO A 35 16.96 2.07 15.51
N VAL A 36 16.65 1.38 14.41
CA VAL A 36 15.74 1.89 13.37
C VAL A 36 14.39 2.10 14.03
N SER A 37 14.09 3.36 14.39
CA SER A 37 12.77 3.75 14.85
C SER A 37 11.75 3.31 13.80
N ALA A 38 10.84 2.42 14.18
CA ALA A 38 9.71 2.05 13.36
C ALA A 38 8.88 3.31 13.10
N GLY A 39 9.07 3.90 11.91
CA GLY A 39 8.43 5.16 11.55
C GLY A 39 6.91 5.07 11.70
N SER A 40 6.33 6.11 12.28
CA SER A 40 4.89 6.33 12.35
C SER A 40 4.21 6.09 10.99
N GLY A 41 3.19 5.23 10.96
CA GLY A 41 2.31 5.05 9.77
C GLY A 41 2.36 3.69 9.08
N GLU A 42 2.91 2.64 9.69
CA GLU A 42 3.11 1.36 9.01
C GLU A 42 1.92 0.39 9.19
N LEU A 43 1.41 -0.14 8.07
CA LEU A 43 0.35 -1.16 8.02
C LEU A 43 0.92 -2.57 8.24
N TYR A 44 2.23 -2.73 7.99
CA TYR A 44 2.98 -3.95 8.09
C TYR A 44 4.18 -3.76 9.01
N SER A 45 4.71 -4.85 9.51
CA SER A 45 5.92 -4.90 10.32
C SER A 45 6.77 -6.10 9.92
N PRO A 46 8.05 -6.17 10.33
CA PRO A 46 8.88 -7.34 10.05
C PRO A 46 8.29 -8.66 10.59
N VAL A 47 7.53 -8.63 11.69
CA VAL A 47 6.85 -9.84 12.22
C VAL A 47 5.74 -10.35 11.29
N ASP A 48 5.28 -9.53 10.34
CA ASP A 48 4.36 -9.93 9.26
C ASP A 48 5.05 -10.79 8.17
N GLY A 49 6.35 -11.05 8.29
CA GLY A 49 7.10 -11.89 7.34
C GLY A 49 7.32 -11.18 6.01
N VAL A 50 7.33 -9.85 6.04
CA VAL A 50 7.57 -8.97 4.90
C VAL A 50 8.77 -8.07 5.17
N THR A 51 9.45 -7.65 4.11
CA THR A 51 10.52 -6.67 4.16
C THR A 51 9.93 -5.29 3.90
N LEU A 52 10.15 -4.35 4.81
CA LEU A 52 9.77 -2.94 4.62
C LEU A 52 10.80 -2.30 3.68
N LEU A 53 10.37 -1.87 2.51
CA LEU A 53 11.26 -1.34 1.46
C LEU A 53 11.07 0.18 1.31
N ASP A 54 12.20 0.88 1.22
CA ASP A 54 12.24 2.28 0.78
C ASP A 54 12.74 2.35 -0.67
N PHE A 55 12.15 3.24 -1.46
CA PHE A 55 12.46 3.40 -2.89
C PHE A 55 13.93 3.71 -3.14
N ARG A 56 14.62 4.43 -2.24
CA ARG A 56 16.05 4.75 -2.37
C ARG A 56 16.92 3.50 -2.33
N GLN A 57 16.51 2.50 -1.55
CA GLN A 57 17.24 1.25 -1.36
C GLN A 57 16.73 0.15 -2.30
N LEU A 58 15.58 0.35 -2.93
CA LEU A 58 14.91 -0.65 -3.74
C LEU A 58 15.80 -1.21 -4.85
N ARG A 59 16.60 -0.36 -5.51
CA ARG A 59 17.53 -0.80 -6.55
C ARG A 59 18.56 -1.81 -6.03
N ALA A 60 19.17 -1.53 -4.88
CA ALA A 60 20.17 -2.40 -4.27
C ALA A 60 19.54 -3.61 -3.54
N ALA A 61 18.30 -3.50 -3.08
CA ALA A 61 17.64 -4.57 -2.35
C ALA A 61 17.01 -5.62 -3.27
N VAL A 62 16.40 -5.19 -4.38
CA VAL A 62 15.58 -6.04 -5.26
C VAL A 62 16.25 -6.34 -6.60
N PHE A 63 17.01 -5.38 -7.14
CA PHE A 63 17.58 -5.46 -8.50
C PHE A 63 19.11 -5.60 -8.50
N ASP A 64 19.68 -6.09 -7.39
CA ASP A 64 21.13 -6.32 -7.27
C ASP A 64 21.58 -7.47 -8.18
N PRO A 65 22.46 -7.21 -9.18
CA PRO A 65 23.02 -8.23 -10.05
C PRO A 65 23.64 -9.42 -9.32
N GLY A 66 24.23 -9.19 -8.14
CA GLY A 66 24.94 -10.21 -7.36
C GLY A 66 24.05 -10.97 -6.36
N ARG A 67 22.81 -10.54 -6.13
CA ARG A 67 21.88 -11.14 -5.15
C ARG A 67 20.51 -11.39 -5.75
N GLN A 68 20.50 -12.25 -6.75
CA GLN A 68 19.32 -12.57 -7.52
C GLN A 68 18.36 -13.48 -6.75
N ARG A 69 17.22 -12.92 -6.36
CA ARG A 69 16.10 -13.63 -5.72
C ARG A 69 14.79 -13.29 -6.41
N HIS A 70 13.79 -14.14 -6.23
CA HIS A 70 12.43 -13.78 -6.61
C HIS A 70 11.84 -12.83 -5.56
N TRP A 71 11.05 -11.85 -6.00
CA TRP A 71 10.34 -10.94 -5.10
C TRP A 71 8.86 -10.87 -5.42
N LEU A 72 8.04 -10.98 -4.37
CA LEU A 72 6.65 -10.53 -4.35
C LEU A 72 6.61 -9.16 -3.67
N LEU A 73 6.33 -8.11 -4.44
CA LEU A 73 6.23 -6.75 -3.95
C LEU A 73 4.78 -6.31 -3.83
N GLN A 74 4.42 -5.67 -2.73
CA GLN A 74 3.19 -4.91 -2.60
C GLN A 74 3.49 -3.41 -2.50
N VAL A 75 2.96 -2.63 -3.42
CA VAL A 75 2.93 -1.17 -3.32
C VAL A 75 1.59 -0.75 -2.72
N TYR A 76 1.60 -0.05 -1.60
CA TYR A 76 0.40 0.34 -0.85
C TYR A 76 0.49 1.77 -0.32
N HIS A 77 -0.64 2.33 0.11
CA HIS A 77 -0.68 3.64 0.78
C HIS A 77 -1.33 3.49 2.17
N ALA A 78 -0.64 3.86 3.24
CA ALA A 78 -1.08 3.60 4.61
C ALA A 78 -2.46 4.19 4.95
N TYR A 79 -2.77 5.40 4.49
CA TYR A 79 -4.07 6.04 4.74
C TYR A 79 -5.19 5.61 3.77
N CYS A 80 -4.92 4.67 2.86
CA CYS A 80 -5.93 4.19 1.91
C CYS A 80 -6.80 3.11 2.57
N GLY A 81 -8.09 3.39 2.75
CA GLY A 81 -9.03 2.43 3.37
C GLY A 81 -9.09 1.07 2.65
N HIS A 82 -8.87 1.04 1.32
CA HIS A 82 -8.79 -0.21 0.58
C HIS A 82 -7.49 -0.99 0.86
N CYS A 83 -6.35 -0.29 1.06
CA CYS A 83 -5.10 -0.93 1.47
C CYS A 83 -5.22 -1.50 2.88
N ILE A 84 -5.83 -0.76 3.81
CA ILE A 84 -6.09 -1.21 5.18
C ILE A 84 -6.95 -2.47 5.16
N ALA A 85 -8.08 -2.46 4.44
CA ALA A 85 -8.95 -3.63 4.32
C ALA A 85 -8.27 -4.83 3.65
N TYR A 86 -7.34 -4.59 2.72
CA TYR A 86 -6.60 -5.64 2.03
C TYR A 86 -5.47 -6.25 2.89
N SER A 87 -4.95 -5.51 3.87
CA SER A 87 -3.77 -5.92 4.64
C SER A 87 -3.91 -7.26 5.34
N GLY A 88 -5.09 -7.56 5.90
CA GLY A 88 -5.34 -8.84 6.57
C GLY A 88 -5.18 -10.04 5.62
N ALA A 89 -5.69 -9.94 4.39
CA ALA A 89 -5.52 -10.98 3.38
C ALA A 89 -4.05 -11.12 2.97
N PHE A 90 -3.34 -10.00 2.76
CA PHE A 90 -1.94 -10.02 2.38
C PHE A 90 -1.02 -10.56 3.48
N LYS A 91 -1.27 -10.24 4.76
CA LYS A 91 -0.53 -10.82 5.91
C LYS A 91 -0.72 -12.34 5.99
N LYS A 92 -1.94 -12.84 5.78
CA LYS A 92 -2.23 -14.28 5.70
C LYS A 92 -1.48 -14.94 4.54
N LEU A 93 -1.49 -14.33 3.36
CA LEU A 93 -0.72 -14.81 2.21
C LEU A 93 0.79 -14.83 2.52
N ALA A 94 1.34 -13.75 3.07
CA ALA A 94 2.75 -13.66 3.45
C ALA A 94 3.13 -14.76 4.46
N SER A 95 2.24 -15.09 5.40
CA SER A 95 2.42 -16.23 6.31
C SER A 95 2.44 -17.57 5.58
N LYS A 96 1.53 -17.79 4.61
CA LYS A 96 1.49 -19.02 3.80
C LYS A 96 2.74 -19.19 2.95
N LEU A 97 3.28 -18.10 2.41
CA LEU A 97 4.44 -18.09 1.51
C LEU A 97 5.79 -17.97 2.26
N TRP A 98 5.77 -17.65 3.55
CA TRP A 98 6.98 -17.50 4.38
C TRP A 98 7.96 -18.68 4.32
N PRO A 99 7.51 -19.95 4.25
CA PRO A 99 8.44 -21.08 4.08
C PRO A 99 9.32 -20.96 2.83
N TRP A 100 8.90 -20.22 1.80
CA TRP A 100 9.64 -20.03 0.55
C TRP A 100 10.70 -18.92 0.63
N ARG A 101 10.91 -18.29 1.80
CA ARG A 101 11.72 -17.07 2.03
C ARG A 101 13.16 -17.08 1.49
N TYR A 102 13.73 -18.26 1.25
CA TYR A 102 15.07 -18.38 0.68
C TYR A 102 15.07 -18.17 -0.84
N THR A 103 13.98 -18.56 -1.51
CA THR A 103 13.78 -18.42 -2.96
C THR A 103 12.93 -17.19 -3.31
N LEU A 104 11.81 -17.00 -2.60
CA LEU A 104 10.86 -15.89 -2.76
C LEU A 104 10.88 -14.97 -1.55
N ARG A 105 11.34 -13.73 -1.74
CA ARG A 105 11.25 -12.65 -0.75
C ARG A 105 9.93 -11.90 -0.91
N ILE A 106 9.37 -11.41 0.20
CA ILE A 106 8.16 -10.60 0.18
C ILE A 106 8.52 -9.21 0.67
N GLY A 107 8.19 -8.19 -0.12
CA GLY A 107 8.50 -6.80 0.17
C GLY A 107 7.26 -5.91 0.10
N VAL A 108 7.20 -4.87 0.93
CA VAL A 108 6.12 -3.88 0.90
C VAL A 108 6.69 -2.47 0.80
N ILE A 109 6.05 -1.61 0.01
CA ILE A 109 6.47 -0.22 -0.23
C ILE A 109 5.28 0.69 0.09
N ASN A 110 5.44 1.53 1.12
CA ASN A 110 4.43 2.51 1.54
C ASN A 110 4.59 3.84 0.79
N VAL A 111 3.77 4.08 -0.24
CA VAL A 111 3.81 5.31 -1.05
C VAL A 111 3.11 6.50 -0.40
N ALA A 112 2.60 6.35 0.84
CA ALA A 112 2.21 7.51 1.65
C ALA A 112 3.44 8.31 2.13
N LYS A 113 4.63 7.69 2.15
CA LYS A 113 5.90 8.37 2.42
C LYS A 113 6.38 9.04 1.13
N GLN A 114 6.75 10.31 1.21
CA GLN A 114 7.25 11.07 0.06
C GLN A 114 8.50 10.42 -0.57
N SER A 115 9.37 9.82 0.23
CA SER A 115 10.55 9.07 -0.25
C SER A 115 10.18 7.94 -1.21
N ASN A 116 9.00 7.35 -1.03
CA ASN A 116 8.49 6.22 -1.79
C ASN A 116 7.56 6.59 -2.93
N ALA A 117 7.12 7.86 -3.04
CA ALA A 117 6.16 8.29 -4.07
C ALA A 117 6.64 7.99 -5.50
N ARG A 118 7.97 7.97 -5.73
CA ARG A 118 8.59 7.63 -7.01
C ARG A 118 8.33 6.17 -7.44
N ALA A 119 8.02 5.27 -6.52
CA ALA A 119 7.73 3.87 -6.82
C ALA A 119 6.52 3.72 -7.77
N MET A 120 5.48 4.55 -7.59
CA MET A 120 4.29 4.52 -8.45
C MET A 120 4.66 4.79 -9.92
N ARG A 121 5.50 5.79 -10.18
CA ARG A 121 5.94 6.13 -11.54
C ARG A 121 6.91 5.11 -12.10
N HIS A 122 7.91 4.71 -11.29
CA HIS A 122 8.90 3.72 -11.69
C HIS A 122 8.26 2.41 -12.16
N PHE A 123 7.22 1.96 -11.47
CA PHE A 123 6.47 0.76 -11.82
C PHE A 123 5.26 1.01 -12.73
N GLY A 124 5.03 2.24 -13.20
CA GLY A 124 3.90 2.58 -14.07
C GLY A 124 2.51 2.28 -13.48
N LEU A 125 2.35 2.43 -12.16
CA LEU A 125 1.14 2.04 -11.43
C LEU A 125 0.07 3.13 -11.49
N SER A 126 -1.19 2.72 -11.70
CA SER A 126 -2.36 3.60 -11.71
C SER A 126 -3.14 3.60 -10.38
N GLY A 127 -2.71 2.81 -9.39
CA GLY A 127 -3.36 2.76 -8.09
C GLY A 127 -2.75 1.76 -7.10
N VAL A 128 -3.33 1.74 -5.90
CA VAL A 128 -2.91 0.88 -4.78
C VAL A 128 -4.10 0.17 -4.13
N PRO A 129 -3.90 -1.00 -3.50
CA PRO A 129 -2.66 -1.76 -3.46
C PRO A 129 -2.37 -2.42 -4.83
N SER A 130 -1.10 -2.52 -5.19
CA SER A 130 -0.64 -3.20 -6.41
C SER A 130 0.35 -4.30 -6.05
N LEU A 131 0.21 -5.47 -6.66
CA LEU A 131 1.10 -6.61 -6.46
C LEU A 131 1.96 -6.84 -7.70
N LEU A 132 3.27 -6.95 -7.49
CA LEU A 132 4.26 -7.10 -8.56
C LEU A 132 5.16 -8.28 -8.24
N TYR A 133 5.50 -9.05 -9.27
CA TYR A 133 6.52 -10.08 -9.20
C TYR A 133 7.77 -9.62 -9.94
N VAL A 134 8.92 -9.76 -9.30
CA VAL A 134 10.24 -9.46 -9.86
C VAL A 134 11.06 -10.74 -9.90
N ALA A 135 11.48 -11.15 -11.09
CA ALA A 135 12.33 -12.32 -11.29
C ALA A 135 13.82 -12.00 -11.01
N PRO A 136 14.65 -12.99 -10.66
CA PRO A 136 16.09 -12.87 -10.37
C PRO A 136 16.99 -12.41 -11.54
N ASN A 137 16.45 -11.81 -12.58
CA ASN A 137 17.24 -11.17 -13.65
C ASN A 137 16.53 -9.94 -14.20
N CYS A 138 15.45 -9.50 -13.54
CA CYS A 138 14.75 -8.30 -13.91
C CYS A 138 15.68 -7.11 -13.68
N SER A 139 15.81 -6.24 -14.68
CA SER A 139 16.61 -5.03 -14.55
C SER A 139 15.80 -3.91 -13.89
N TRP A 140 16.47 -2.96 -13.26
CA TRP A 140 15.84 -1.73 -12.78
C TRP A 140 15.02 -1.04 -13.89
N ALA A 141 15.53 -0.98 -15.11
CA ALA A 141 14.82 -0.35 -16.23
C ALA A 141 13.51 -1.06 -16.60
N SER A 142 13.43 -2.37 -16.40
CA SER A 142 12.21 -3.16 -16.63
C SER A 142 11.20 -3.00 -15.49
N GLY A 143 11.67 -2.73 -14.27
CA GLY A 143 10.84 -2.52 -13.08
C GLY A 143 10.28 -3.82 -12.49
N PHE A 144 9.50 -4.59 -13.24
CA PHE A 144 8.96 -5.86 -12.76
C PHE A 144 8.72 -6.85 -13.90
N SER A 145 8.58 -8.13 -13.56
CA SER A 145 8.38 -9.21 -14.52
C SER A 145 6.90 -9.50 -14.79
N ALA A 146 6.04 -9.42 -13.77
CA ALA A 146 4.60 -9.59 -13.92
C ALA A 146 3.81 -8.77 -12.88
N ALA A 147 2.70 -8.17 -13.31
CA ALA A 147 1.69 -7.66 -12.39
C ALA A 147 0.79 -8.81 -11.96
N LEU A 148 0.43 -8.84 -10.67
CA LEU A 148 -0.35 -9.92 -10.08
C LEU A 148 -1.76 -9.45 -9.70
N PRO A 149 -2.77 -10.34 -9.76
CA PRO A 149 -4.10 -10.04 -9.27
C PRO A 149 -4.06 -9.75 -7.76
N ARG A 150 -5.03 -8.96 -7.28
CA ARG A 150 -5.16 -8.69 -5.84
C ARG A 150 -5.78 -9.85 -5.08
N ASP A 151 -6.59 -10.68 -5.71
CA ASP A 151 -7.11 -11.86 -5.04
C ASP A 151 -5.93 -12.76 -4.64
N THR A 152 -5.87 -13.10 -3.36
CA THR A 152 -4.78 -13.87 -2.78
C THR A 152 -4.95 -15.37 -2.92
N SER A 153 -6.15 -15.84 -3.31
CA SER A 153 -6.49 -17.26 -3.40
C SER A 153 -5.59 -18.02 -4.40
N GLU A 154 -5.40 -17.47 -5.59
CA GLU A 154 -4.67 -18.07 -6.71
C GLU A 154 -3.17 -17.71 -6.75
N LEU A 155 -2.73 -16.76 -5.90
CA LEU A 155 -1.35 -16.27 -5.95
C LEU A 155 -0.27 -17.34 -5.69
N PRO A 156 -0.44 -18.30 -4.77
CA PRO A 156 0.55 -19.35 -4.57
C PRO A 156 0.82 -20.13 -5.87
N GLU A 157 -0.21 -20.56 -6.58
CA GLU A 157 -0.08 -21.26 -7.87
C GLU A 157 0.60 -20.37 -8.91
N ARG A 158 0.10 -19.14 -9.08
CA ARG A 158 0.64 -18.21 -10.07
C ARG A 158 2.12 -17.89 -9.83
N LEU A 159 2.54 -17.78 -8.57
CA LEU A 159 3.94 -17.55 -8.20
C LEU A 159 4.80 -18.77 -8.53
N LEU A 160 4.31 -19.99 -8.28
CA LEU A 160 5.01 -21.22 -8.66
C LEU A 160 5.25 -21.27 -10.16
N ASP A 161 4.25 -20.92 -10.99
CA ASP A 161 4.40 -20.87 -12.44
C ASP A 161 5.43 -19.82 -12.89
N LEU A 162 5.46 -18.67 -12.22
CA LEU A 162 6.42 -17.61 -12.52
C LEU A 162 7.86 -17.97 -12.10
N MET A 163 8.03 -18.86 -11.12
CA MET A 163 9.34 -19.33 -10.63
C MET A 163 9.83 -20.58 -11.36
N GLU A 164 8.94 -21.39 -11.92
CA GLU A 164 9.26 -22.66 -12.61
C GLU A 164 10.34 -22.53 -13.70
N PRO A 165 10.43 -21.46 -14.50
CA PRO A 165 11.51 -21.30 -15.47
C PRO A 165 12.90 -21.18 -14.84
N PHE A 166 12.98 -20.79 -13.56
CA PHE A 166 14.21 -20.52 -12.81
C PHE A 166 14.54 -21.63 -11.81
N VAL A 167 13.53 -22.43 -11.41
CA VAL A 167 13.65 -23.54 -10.48
C VAL A 167 13.22 -24.83 -11.19
N PRO A 168 14.14 -25.55 -11.86
CA PRO A 168 13.81 -26.72 -12.68
C PRO A 168 13.04 -27.81 -11.93
N GLN A 169 13.25 -27.95 -10.62
CA GLN A 169 12.57 -28.92 -9.77
C GLN A 169 11.06 -28.69 -9.71
N LEU A 170 10.57 -27.47 -9.98
CA LEU A 170 9.14 -27.17 -10.06
C LEU A 170 8.48 -27.72 -11.33
N ARG A 171 9.24 -28.16 -12.32
CA ARG A 171 8.68 -28.82 -13.51
C ARG A 171 8.34 -30.28 -13.17
N PRO A 172 7.12 -30.74 -13.55
CA PRO A 172 6.74 -32.12 -13.31
C PRO A 172 7.62 -33.06 -14.15
N LEU A 173 7.98 -34.18 -13.54
CA LEU A 173 8.56 -35.33 -14.24
C LEU A 173 7.60 -35.82 -15.33
N GLN A 174 8.15 -36.15 -16.48
CA GLN A 174 7.40 -36.85 -17.53
C GLN A 174 7.14 -38.30 -17.12
N LEU A 175 6.19 -38.94 -17.79
CA LEU A 175 5.90 -40.35 -17.58
C LEU A 175 7.16 -41.19 -17.92
N GLY A 176 7.59 -42.04 -17.00
CA GLY A 176 8.81 -42.84 -17.14
C GLY A 176 10.13 -42.09 -16.88
N GLU A 177 10.10 -40.78 -16.63
CA GLU A 177 11.29 -40.03 -16.24
C GLU A 177 11.71 -40.40 -14.80
N THR A 178 12.95 -40.87 -14.66
CA THR A 178 13.61 -41.10 -13.38
C THR A 178 14.34 -39.82 -12.94
N ALA A 179 14.44 -39.58 -11.64
CA ALA A 179 15.21 -38.46 -11.12
C ALA A 179 16.01 -38.85 -9.88
N ASP A 180 17.26 -38.38 -9.84
CA ASP A 180 18.12 -38.45 -8.66
C ASP A 180 17.61 -37.47 -7.60
N CYS A 181 16.81 -37.98 -6.66
CA CYS A 181 16.18 -37.21 -5.60
C CYS A 181 15.87 -38.09 -4.38
N ASP A 182 15.60 -37.48 -3.23
CA ASP A 182 15.24 -38.20 -2.01
C ASP A 182 13.79 -38.74 -2.11
N PHE A 183 12.89 -37.92 -2.67
CA PHE A 183 11.46 -38.22 -2.76
C PHE A 183 10.82 -37.72 -4.04
N ILE A 184 9.84 -38.48 -4.52
CA ILE A 184 8.91 -38.10 -5.59
C ILE A 184 7.52 -37.86 -4.98
N LEU A 185 6.95 -36.69 -5.26
CA LEU A 185 5.58 -36.32 -4.88
C LEU A 185 4.64 -36.46 -6.09
N GLU A 186 3.50 -37.10 -5.90
CA GLU A 186 2.46 -37.22 -6.93
C GLU A 186 1.21 -36.46 -6.51
N GLU A 187 0.82 -35.48 -7.30
CA GLU A 187 -0.34 -34.60 -7.05
C GLU A 187 -1.00 -34.25 -8.38
N PRO A 188 -2.33 -34.12 -8.45
CA PRO A 188 -3.00 -33.60 -9.64
C PRO A 188 -2.50 -32.20 -9.99
N ARG A 189 -2.58 -31.83 -11.27
CA ARG A 189 -2.30 -30.43 -11.64
C ARG A 189 -3.29 -29.50 -10.91
N PRO A 190 -2.83 -28.37 -10.35
CA PRO A 190 -1.55 -27.70 -10.63
C PRO A 190 -0.37 -28.03 -9.69
N GLY A 191 -0.51 -29.01 -8.78
CA GLY A 191 0.61 -29.50 -7.95
C GLY A 191 1.09 -28.53 -6.88
N VAL A 192 0.20 -27.70 -6.31
CA VAL A 192 0.57 -26.57 -5.46
C VAL A 192 1.28 -27.01 -4.18
N LEU A 193 0.85 -28.11 -3.55
CA LEU A 193 1.47 -28.60 -2.32
C LEU A 193 2.87 -29.16 -2.59
N SER A 194 3.02 -29.96 -3.65
CA SER A 194 4.28 -30.59 -4.05
C SER A 194 5.31 -29.54 -4.46
N ARG A 195 4.94 -28.63 -5.36
CA ARG A 195 5.79 -27.52 -5.83
C ARG A 195 6.13 -26.56 -4.69
N GLY A 196 5.19 -26.30 -3.79
CA GLY A 196 5.43 -25.49 -2.59
C GLY A 196 6.42 -26.12 -1.62
N LEU A 197 6.36 -27.44 -1.43
CA LEU A 197 7.29 -28.17 -0.56
C LEU A 197 8.70 -28.24 -1.17
N ILE A 198 8.79 -28.38 -2.50
CA ILE A 198 10.06 -28.29 -3.25
C ILE A 198 10.76 -26.95 -2.95
N LEU A 199 10.03 -25.83 -2.97
CA LEU A 199 10.64 -24.53 -2.66
C LEU A 199 11.11 -24.40 -1.21
N GLU A 200 10.38 -24.98 -0.28
CA GLU A 200 10.76 -24.98 1.14
C GLU A 200 12.02 -25.81 1.40
N ALA A 201 12.14 -26.94 0.71
CA ALA A 201 13.20 -27.92 0.94
C ALA A 201 14.40 -27.76 0.00
N LEU A 202 14.38 -26.80 -0.95
CA LEU A 202 15.32 -26.70 -2.07
C LEU A 202 16.82 -26.77 -1.67
N TYR A 203 17.16 -26.34 -0.46
CA TYR A 203 18.53 -26.33 0.08
C TYR A 203 18.81 -27.40 1.15
N ILE A 204 17.85 -28.31 1.37
CA ILE A 204 17.86 -29.30 2.47
C ILE A 204 17.63 -30.72 1.94
N ARG A 205 16.74 -30.89 0.96
CA ARG A 205 16.36 -32.17 0.35
C ARG A 205 16.22 -32.01 -1.16
N SER A 206 16.56 -33.05 -1.90
CA SER A 206 16.24 -33.14 -3.32
C SER A 206 14.85 -33.72 -3.48
N LEU A 207 13.90 -32.90 -3.95
CA LEU A 207 12.52 -33.33 -4.18
C LEU A 207 12.15 -33.11 -5.64
N ARG A 208 11.40 -34.05 -6.21
CA ARG A 208 10.76 -33.91 -7.52
C ARG A 208 9.29 -34.25 -7.41
N TRP A 209 8.51 -33.85 -8.41
CA TRP A 209 7.09 -34.16 -8.44
C TRP A 209 6.64 -34.61 -9.82
N ARG A 210 5.52 -35.33 -9.87
CA ARG A 210 4.86 -35.79 -11.09
C ARG A 210 3.37 -35.46 -10.99
N ALA A 211 2.77 -35.13 -12.13
CA ALA A 211 1.32 -34.98 -12.22
C ALA A 211 0.65 -36.35 -12.11
N SER A 212 -0.25 -36.51 -11.13
CA SER A 212 -1.09 -37.70 -11.02
C SER A 212 -2.34 -37.55 -11.90
N ALA A 213 -2.76 -38.66 -12.52
CA ALA A 213 -4.07 -38.76 -13.18
C ALA A 213 -5.20 -39.11 -12.19
N ASP A 214 -4.83 -39.57 -10.99
CA ASP A 214 -5.77 -39.83 -9.90
C ASP A 214 -6.36 -38.52 -9.41
N SER A 215 -7.67 -38.46 -9.16
CA SER A 215 -8.34 -37.27 -8.62
C SER A 215 -8.26 -37.17 -7.09
N ALA A 216 -7.59 -38.12 -6.44
CA ALA A 216 -7.43 -38.14 -4.99
C ALA A 216 -6.81 -36.83 -4.46
N PRO A 217 -7.39 -36.23 -3.40
CA PRO A 217 -6.96 -34.94 -2.86
C PRO A 217 -5.66 -35.02 -2.03
N ALA A 218 -5.05 -36.19 -1.90
CA ALA A 218 -3.86 -36.40 -1.11
C ALA A 218 -2.62 -36.50 -2.02
N VAL A 219 -1.57 -35.79 -1.64
CA VAL A 219 -0.25 -35.93 -2.27
C VAL A 219 0.33 -37.26 -1.85
N ARG A 220 0.66 -38.13 -2.82
CA ARG A 220 1.35 -39.40 -2.55
C ARG A 220 2.86 -39.17 -2.56
N LEU A 221 3.55 -39.75 -1.60
CA LEU A 221 4.98 -39.62 -1.43
C LEU A 221 5.64 -40.98 -1.66
N SER A 222 6.67 -41.02 -2.50
CA SER A 222 7.53 -42.18 -2.69
C SER A 222 8.97 -41.81 -2.35
N ARG A 223 9.66 -42.65 -1.57
CA ARG A 223 11.09 -42.53 -1.31
C ARG A 223 11.85 -43.21 -2.43
N VAL A 224 12.88 -42.57 -2.95
CA VAL A 224 13.74 -43.13 -3.99
C VAL A 224 14.97 -43.76 -3.32
N ALA A 225 15.26 -45.01 -3.67
CA ALA A 225 16.43 -45.74 -3.23
C ALA A 225 17.64 -45.46 -4.13
N ALA A 226 18.84 -45.83 -3.68
CA ALA A 226 20.09 -45.56 -4.41
C ALA A 226 20.16 -46.27 -5.79
N ASP A 227 19.40 -47.35 -5.97
CA ASP A 227 19.28 -48.07 -7.24
C ASP A 227 18.25 -47.45 -8.21
N GLY A 228 17.65 -46.31 -7.84
CA GLY A 228 16.63 -45.61 -8.62
C GLY A 228 15.21 -46.17 -8.46
N SER A 229 15.01 -47.25 -7.70
CA SER A 229 13.68 -47.76 -7.38
C SER A 229 12.94 -46.83 -6.41
N SER A 230 11.61 -46.80 -6.48
CA SER A 230 10.79 -45.96 -5.59
C SER A 230 9.81 -46.81 -4.78
N ALA A 231 9.77 -46.60 -3.46
CA ALA A 231 8.84 -47.26 -2.55
C ALA A 231 7.88 -46.24 -1.90
N PRO A 232 6.59 -46.59 -1.68
CA PRO A 232 5.65 -45.71 -1.00
C PRO A 232 6.14 -45.29 0.39
N ALA A 233 6.04 -43.99 0.69
CA ALA A 233 6.47 -43.38 1.95
C ALA A 233 5.33 -42.68 2.72
N GLY A 234 4.11 -42.67 2.15
CA GLY A 234 2.90 -42.14 2.78
C GLY A 234 2.10 -41.21 1.87
N SER A 235 1.03 -40.63 2.39
CA SER A 235 0.22 -39.62 1.69
C SER A 235 -0.34 -38.58 2.65
N ALA A 236 -0.52 -37.35 2.19
CA ALA A 236 -1.15 -36.29 2.98
C ALA A 236 -1.76 -35.18 2.12
N SER A 237 -2.80 -34.52 2.64
CA SER A 237 -3.49 -33.39 1.98
C SER A 237 -3.07 -32.02 2.53
N ASP A 238 -2.11 -31.97 3.45
CA ASP A 238 -1.64 -30.73 4.06
C ASP A 238 -0.10 -30.68 4.15
N ALA A 239 0.45 -29.46 4.05
CA ALA A 239 1.89 -29.25 4.05
C ALA A 239 2.57 -29.63 5.37
N ALA A 240 1.89 -29.56 6.52
CA ALA A 240 2.51 -29.88 7.81
C ALA A 240 2.74 -31.40 7.95
N SER A 241 1.77 -32.20 7.51
CA SER A 241 1.91 -33.65 7.43
C SER A 241 2.99 -34.07 6.44
N LEU A 242 3.02 -33.46 5.25
CA LEU A 242 4.07 -33.74 4.25
C LEU A 242 5.47 -33.44 4.80
N ARG A 243 5.65 -32.30 5.49
CA ARG A 243 6.92 -31.95 6.17
C ARG A 243 7.38 -33.05 7.13
N ARG A 244 6.47 -33.60 7.94
CA ARG A 244 6.79 -34.70 8.87
C ARG A 244 7.28 -35.94 8.13
N LEU A 245 6.60 -36.32 7.05
CA LEU A 245 6.95 -37.50 6.25
C LEU A 245 8.35 -37.41 5.63
N ILE A 246 8.76 -36.20 5.19
CA ILE A 246 10.09 -35.97 4.60
C ILE A 246 11.17 -35.53 5.63
N GLY A 247 10.81 -35.48 6.92
CA GLY A 247 11.71 -35.05 8.00
C GLY A 247 12.13 -33.57 7.91
N LEU A 248 11.29 -32.71 7.35
CA LEU A 248 11.52 -31.26 7.27
C LEU A 248 11.00 -30.56 8.52
N LYS A 249 11.87 -29.85 9.24
CA LYS A 249 11.46 -29.08 10.43
C LYS A 249 10.56 -27.92 10.01
N GLN A 250 9.48 -27.70 10.75
CA GLN A 250 8.59 -26.58 10.51
C GLN A 250 9.35 -25.26 10.71
N PRO A 251 9.25 -24.31 9.76
CA PRO A 251 9.85 -22.99 9.93
C PRO A 251 9.20 -22.26 11.10
N THR A 252 9.93 -22.04 12.18
CA THR A 252 9.46 -21.22 13.29
C THR A 252 9.48 -19.75 12.86
N ARG A 253 8.32 -19.10 12.94
CA ARG A 253 8.17 -17.66 12.74
C ARG A 253 7.82 -17.03 14.08
N PRO A 254 8.35 -15.84 14.40
CA PRO A 254 7.85 -15.06 15.52
C PRO A 254 6.34 -14.84 15.34
N THR A 255 5.55 -15.32 16.30
CA THR A 255 4.10 -15.08 16.31
C THR A 255 3.89 -13.58 16.55
N PRO A 256 3.00 -12.92 15.79
CA PRO A 256 2.63 -11.55 16.13
C PRO A 256 2.06 -11.55 17.55
N THR A 257 2.65 -10.77 18.46
CA THR A 257 1.95 -10.39 19.68
C THR A 257 0.69 -9.67 19.23
N GLY A 258 -0.48 -10.13 19.67
CA GLY A 258 -1.73 -9.52 19.30
C GLY A 258 -1.68 -8.04 19.64
N ASP A 259 -1.64 -7.17 18.63
CA ASP A 259 -1.79 -5.74 18.83
C ASP A 259 -3.21 -5.55 19.39
N THR A 260 -3.36 -5.47 20.70
CA THR A 260 -4.61 -5.04 21.34
C THR A 260 -4.64 -3.53 21.23
N ALA A 261 -5.29 -3.01 20.19
CA ALA A 261 -5.64 -1.59 20.23
C ALA A 261 -6.63 -1.36 21.38
N PRO A 262 -6.51 -0.25 22.12
CA PRO A 262 -7.53 0.11 23.09
C PRO A 262 -8.91 0.19 22.42
N SER A 263 -9.92 -0.36 23.08
CA SER A 263 -11.26 -0.59 22.52
C SER A 263 -12.29 0.46 22.90
N SER A 264 -11.99 1.35 23.85
CA SER A 264 -12.95 2.35 24.33
C SER A 264 -13.12 3.48 23.31
N PRO A 265 -14.37 3.82 22.93
CA PRO A 265 -14.64 4.95 22.04
C PRO A 265 -14.14 6.27 22.63
N MET A 266 -13.53 7.09 21.78
CA MET A 266 -13.09 8.44 22.12
C MET A 266 -14.07 9.48 21.57
N ALA A 267 -14.30 10.54 22.34
CA ALA A 267 -15.13 11.65 21.91
C ALA A 267 -14.56 12.35 20.66
N PRO A 268 -15.41 12.76 19.69
CA PRO A 268 -14.99 13.62 18.60
C PRO A 268 -14.38 14.92 19.13
N ARG A 269 -13.34 15.42 18.44
CA ARG A 269 -12.71 16.72 18.72
C ARG A 269 -12.88 17.67 17.52
N PRO A 270 -13.00 18.98 17.76
CA PRO A 270 -13.03 19.97 16.68
C PRO A 270 -11.71 19.96 15.89
N PRO A 271 -11.68 20.55 14.68
CA PRO A 271 -10.46 20.67 13.90
C PRO A 271 -9.38 21.45 14.65
N THR A 272 -8.12 21.08 14.44
CA THR A 272 -6.98 21.87 14.93
C THR A 272 -6.20 22.46 13.75
N GLN A 273 -5.50 23.58 13.96
CA GLN A 273 -4.63 24.12 12.90
C GLN A 273 -3.58 23.11 12.44
N ALA A 274 -3.06 22.27 13.34
CA ALA A 274 -2.10 21.22 13.02
C ALA A 274 -2.68 20.19 12.04
N ASP A 275 -3.92 19.71 12.28
CA ASP A 275 -4.60 18.77 11.40
C ASP A 275 -4.91 19.41 10.03
N LEU A 276 -5.41 20.64 10.01
CA LEU A 276 -5.76 21.35 8.78
C LEU A 276 -4.53 21.61 7.90
N LYS A 277 -3.43 22.10 8.50
CA LYS A 277 -2.15 22.32 7.80
C LYS A 277 -1.57 21.01 7.30
N SER A 278 -1.54 19.96 8.14
CA SER A 278 -1.08 18.63 7.74
C SER A 278 -1.86 18.07 6.55
N ALA A 279 -3.19 18.21 6.56
CA ALA A 279 -4.04 17.76 5.47
C ALA A 279 -3.78 18.51 4.17
N LEU A 280 -3.72 19.85 4.22
CA LEU A 280 -3.44 20.68 3.04
C LEU A 280 -2.05 20.38 2.45
N ILE A 281 -1.02 20.31 3.31
CA ILE A 281 0.34 20.03 2.87
C ILE A 281 0.40 18.65 2.23
N ARG A 282 -0.20 17.63 2.85
CA ARG A 282 -0.22 16.27 2.30
C ARG A 282 -0.97 16.19 0.97
N ALA A 283 -2.10 16.89 0.84
CA ALA A 283 -2.87 16.98 -0.38
C ALA A 283 -2.04 17.54 -1.55
N LEU A 284 -1.34 18.65 -1.33
CA LEU A 284 -0.56 19.32 -2.39
C LEU A 284 0.81 18.68 -2.62
N VAL A 285 1.49 18.20 -1.59
CA VAL A 285 2.83 17.59 -1.71
C VAL A 285 2.76 16.13 -2.20
N SER A 286 1.83 15.33 -1.67
CA SER A 286 1.80 13.89 -1.91
C SER A 286 0.78 13.51 -2.99
N ASP A 287 -0.48 13.89 -2.82
CA ASP A 287 -1.55 13.44 -3.72
C ASP A 287 -1.40 14.03 -5.13
N VAL A 288 -1.14 15.33 -5.26
CA VAL A 288 -0.88 15.97 -6.56
C VAL A 288 0.34 15.36 -7.27
N ALA A 289 1.44 15.13 -6.54
CA ALA A 289 2.65 14.53 -7.08
C ALA A 289 2.43 13.09 -7.58
N LEU A 290 1.57 12.33 -6.89
CA LEU A 290 1.17 10.97 -7.27
C LEU A 290 0.19 10.97 -8.46
N ALA A 291 -0.74 11.92 -8.51
CA ALA A 291 -1.73 12.06 -9.58
C ALA A 291 -1.12 12.54 -10.91
N GLY A 292 0.04 13.20 -10.83
CA GLY A 292 0.77 13.71 -11.99
C GLY A 292 0.40 15.15 -12.28
N PRO A 293 1.17 16.14 -11.79
CA PRO A 293 0.84 17.57 -11.94
C PRO A 293 0.84 18.06 -13.39
N GLY A 294 1.49 17.36 -14.31
CA GLY A 294 1.43 17.66 -15.75
C GLY A 294 0.05 17.42 -16.38
N ARG A 295 -0.89 16.76 -15.69
CA ARG A 295 -2.25 16.58 -16.22
C ARG A 295 -3.07 17.86 -15.98
N PRO A 296 -3.72 18.44 -17.01
CA PRO A 296 -4.48 19.69 -16.86
C PRO A 296 -5.54 19.67 -15.77
N ARG A 297 -6.23 18.53 -15.58
CA ARG A 297 -7.25 18.38 -14.52
C ARG A 297 -6.64 18.35 -13.12
N VAL A 298 -5.47 17.74 -12.95
CA VAL A 298 -4.73 17.70 -11.68
C VAL A 298 -4.20 19.08 -11.35
N TRP A 299 -3.61 19.77 -12.33
CA TRP A 299 -3.10 21.14 -12.17
C TRP A 299 -4.18 22.12 -11.72
N ARG A 300 -5.33 22.14 -12.41
CA ARG A 300 -6.46 23.01 -12.04
C ARG A 300 -6.97 22.68 -10.65
N ALA A 301 -7.22 21.41 -10.35
CA ALA A 301 -7.71 21.00 -9.04
C ALA A 301 -6.74 21.34 -7.89
N ALA A 302 -5.43 21.18 -8.10
CA ALA A 302 -4.41 21.56 -7.12
C ALA A 302 -4.39 23.07 -6.88
N ARG A 303 -4.46 23.86 -7.96
CA ARG A 303 -4.51 25.31 -7.89
C ARG A 303 -5.74 25.80 -7.15
N ASP A 304 -6.91 25.26 -7.46
CA ASP A 304 -8.18 25.71 -6.88
C ASP A 304 -8.24 25.38 -5.38
N VAL A 305 -7.70 24.22 -4.96
CA VAL A 305 -7.51 23.90 -3.54
C VAL A 305 -6.54 24.88 -2.87
N ALA A 306 -5.41 25.19 -3.51
CA ALA A 306 -4.43 26.12 -2.97
C ALA A 306 -4.99 27.54 -2.81
N ARG A 307 -5.81 28.01 -3.77
CA ARG A 307 -6.56 29.28 -3.67
C ARG A 307 -7.54 29.26 -2.52
N LEU A 308 -8.36 28.22 -2.43
CA LEU A 308 -9.38 28.08 -1.41
C LEU A 308 -8.79 28.05 0.00
N ALA A 309 -7.60 27.47 0.15
CA ALA A 309 -6.90 27.36 1.43
C ALA A 309 -6.02 28.57 1.78
N ALA A 310 -5.96 29.61 0.95
CA ALA A 310 -5.16 30.81 1.21
C ALA A 310 -5.46 31.48 2.57
N PRO A 311 -6.71 31.55 3.06
CA PRO A 311 -7.00 32.09 4.39
C PRO A 311 -6.42 31.26 5.55
N LEU A 312 -6.19 29.96 5.34
CA LEU A 312 -5.66 29.04 6.35
C LEU A 312 -4.13 28.94 6.31
N LEU A 313 -3.54 29.10 5.12
CA LEU A 313 -2.11 29.06 4.90
C LEU A 313 -1.73 30.03 3.77
N PRO A 314 -1.18 31.22 4.07
CA PRO A 314 -0.84 32.22 3.05
C PRO A 314 0.10 31.71 1.95
N ALA A 315 0.98 30.76 2.26
CA ALA A 315 1.84 30.11 1.27
C ALA A 315 1.05 29.37 0.18
N ALA A 316 -0.14 28.84 0.49
CA ALA A 316 -1.03 28.22 -0.49
C ALA A 316 -1.57 29.25 -1.50
N GLY A 317 -1.88 30.47 -1.04
CA GLY A 317 -2.27 31.57 -1.92
C GLY A 317 -1.15 31.97 -2.88
N ARG A 318 0.09 32.08 -2.37
CA ARG A 318 1.27 32.34 -3.22
C ARG A 318 1.53 31.23 -4.23
N LEU A 319 1.41 29.97 -3.80
CA LEU A 319 1.50 28.81 -4.70
C LEU A 319 0.48 28.92 -5.83
N ALA A 320 -0.79 29.18 -5.50
CA ALA A 320 -1.83 29.32 -6.49
C ALA A 320 -1.62 30.49 -7.46
N ALA A 321 -1.06 31.61 -6.98
CA ALA A 321 -0.71 32.76 -7.82
C ALA A 321 0.43 32.42 -8.80
N ALA A 322 1.36 31.57 -8.40
CA ALA A 322 2.46 31.08 -9.23
C ALA A 322 2.04 29.99 -10.24
N MET A 323 0.76 29.58 -10.28
CA MET A 323 0.24 28.53 -11.16
C MET A 323 -0.59 29.09 -12.32
N PRO A 324 0.04 29.45 -13.47
CA PRO A 324 -0.69 29.94 -14.64
C PRO A 324 -1.58 28.85 -15.29
N GLU A 325 -2.60 29.28 -16.05
CA GLU A 325 -3.57 28.37 -16.69
C GLU A 325 -2.99 27.54 -17.84
N SER A 326 -2.00 28.11 -18.54
CA SER A 326 -1.45 27.58 -19.79
C SER A 326 -0.35 26.53 -19.63
N LEU A 327 0.25 26.39 -18.44
CA LEU A 327 1.47 25.59 -18.23
C LEU A 327 1.35 24.06 -18.40
N PRO A 328 0.21 23.38 -18.08
CA PRO A 328 0.19 21.92 -18.06
C PRO A 328 0.48 21.25 -19.40
N ALA A 329 0.15 21.92 -20.52
CA ALA A 329 0.34 21.35 -21.86
C ALA A 329 1.82 21.29 -22.28
N ALA A 330 2.67 22.17 -21.73
CA ALA A 330 4.09 22.27 -22.10
C ALA A 330 5.02 21.37 -21.26
N LEU A 331 4.52 20.77 -20.17
CA LEU A 331 5.31 20.01 -19.20
C LEU A 331 4.77 18.58 -19.04
N ALA A 332 5.19 17.68 -19.93
CA ALA A 332 4.90 16.26 -19.80
C ALA A 332 6.01 15.51 -19.03
N GLY A 333 5.65 14.43 -18.33
CA GLY A 333 6.61 13.51 -17.74
C GLY A 333 7.34 14.04 -16.49
N GLU A 334 8.63 13.69 -16.35
CA GLU A 334 9.44 13.99 -15.15
C GLU A 334 9.62 15.49 -14.89
N ALA A 335 9.63 16.30 -15.96
CA ALA A 335 9.67 17.76 -15.87
C ALA A 335 8.50 18.30 -15.04
N SER A 336 7.30 17.72 -15.15
CA SER A 336 6.14 18.18 -14.39
C SER A 336 6.29 17.98 -12.87
N ALA A 337 6.93 16.89 -12.44
CA ALA A 337 7.16 16.63 -11.02
C ALA A 337 8.24 17.55 -10.45
N ALA A 338 9.31 17.80 -11.21
CA ALA A 338 10.36 18.75 -10.82
C ALA A 338 9.82 20.19 -10.74
N VAL A 339 9.04 20.62 -11.74
CA VAL A 339 8.40 21.94 -11.73
C VAL A 339 7.43 22.09 -10.57
N TRP A 340 6.64 21.04 -10.25
CA TRP A 340 5.76 21.08 -9.08
C TRP A 340 6.54 21.25 -7.77
N GLN A 341 7.64 20.52 -7.60
CA GLN A 341 8.51 20.66 -6.43
C GLN A 341 9.11 22.07 -6.34
N HIS A 342 9.58 22.60 -7.47
CA HIS A 342 10.11 23.96 -7.53
C HIS A 342 9.06 25.01 -7.15
N LEU A 343 7.83 24.90 -7.64
CA LEU A 343 6.75 25.84 -7.29
C LEU A 343 6.38 25.79 -5.79
N LEU A 344 6.37 24.60 -5.20
CA LEU A 344 6.19 24.45 -3.76
C LEU A 344 7.30 25.19 -2.99
N ALA A 345 8.56 25.00 -3.38
CA ALA A 345 9.70 25.65 -2.75
C ALA A 345 9.64 27.18 -2.87
N GLU A 346 9.47 27.71 -4.08
CA GLU A 346 9.48 29.16 -4.37
C GLU A 346 8.31 29.91 -3.71
N SER A 347 7.16 29.25 -3.55
CA SER A 347 6.01 29.84 -2.84
C SER A 347 6.19 29.85 -1.31
N GLY A 348 7.27 29.24 -0.80
CA GLY A 348 7.49 28.99 0.63
C GLY A 348 6.47 27.99 1.19
N PHE A 349 5.93 27.11 0.34
CA PHE A 349 4.99 26.09 0.77
C PHE A 349 5.75 24.91 1.39
N PRO A 350 5.31 24.36 2.53
CA PRO A 350 6.01 23.24 3.17
C PRO A 350 6.13 22.02 2.25
N GLU A 351 7.35 21.56 2.00
CA GLU A 351 7.61 20.42 1.10
C GLU A 351 7.41 19.05 1.75
N LYS A 352 7.18 19.01 3.07
CA LYS A 352 6.98 17.78 3.83
C LYS A 352 5.76 17.93 4.73
N PRO A 353 4.80 16.99 4.67
CA PRO A 353 3.70 16.98 5.62
C PRO A 353 4.24 16.63 7.02
N PRO A 354 3.92 17.42 8.06
CA PRO A 354 4.41 17.14 9.41
C PRO A 354 3.74 15.89 10.02
N ASP A 355 2.56 15.49 9.52
CA ASP A 355 1.78 14.33 9.99
C ASP A 355 1.57 14.31 11.52
N ASN A 356 1.55 15.48 12.14
CA ASN A 356 1.33 15.68 13.57
C ASN A 356 -0.16 15.73 13.88
N TRP A 357 -0.87 14.65 13.55
CA TRP A 357 -2.32 14.58 13.75
C TRP A 357 -2.68 14.75 15.23
N VAL A 358 -3.58 15.69 15.52
CA VAL A 358 -4.10 15.96 16.86
C VAL A 358 -5.52 15.43 16.94
N ALA A 359 -6.53 16.19 16.51
CA ALA A 359 -7.93 15.76 16.48
C ALA A 359 -8.15 14.60 15.50
N CYS A 360 -7.29 14.45 14.51
CA CYS A 360 -7.32 13.34 13.55
C CYS A 360 -6.39 12.17 13.87
N ALA A 361 -5.74 12.14 15.03
CA ALA A 361 -4.97 10.97 15.48
C ALA A 361 -5.89 9.74 15.60
N GLY A 362 -5.47 8.61 15.04
CA GLY A 362 -6.15 7.33 15.22
C GLY A 362 -5.56 6.51 16.36
N SER A 363 -6.28 5.46 16.78
CA SER A 363 -5.77 4.46 17.73
C SER A 363 -4.53 3.72 17.21
N ARG A 364 -4.36 3.72 15.89
CA ARG A 364 -3.17 3.23 15.19
C ARG A 364 -2.72 4.20 14.11
N PRO A 365 -1.44 4.20 13.73
CA PRO A 365 -0.89 5.19 12.79
C PRO A 365 -1.51 5.19 11.38
N TYR A 366 -2.14 4.09 10.94
CA TYR A 366 -2.81 3.99 9.64
C TYR A 366 -4.31 4.34 9.69
N PHE A 367 -4.90 4.48 10.88
CA PHE A 367 -6.28 4.93 11.03
C PHE A 367 -6.37 6.46 11.01
N ARG A 368 -7.55 6.95 10.62
CA ARG A 368 -7.88 8.38 10.61
C ARG A 368 -6.87 9.21 9.83
N GLY A 369 -6.05 10.03 10.50
CA GLY A 369 -4.97 10.81 9.91
C GLY A 369 -5.43 11.65 8.72
N TYR A 370 -4.75 11.48 7.59
CA TYR A 370 -4.94 12.29 6.39
C TYR A 370 -6.39 12.37 5.89
N PRO A 371 -7.12 11.27 5.66
CA PRO A 371 -8.53 11.32 5.31
C PRO A 371 -9.39 12.13 6.29
N CYS A 372 -9.14 12.01 7.60
CA CYS A 372 -9.86 12.79 8.61
C CYS A 372 -9.56 14.28 8.48
N GLY A 373 -8.28 14.64 8.37
CA GLY A 373 -7.87 16.04 8.24
C GLY A 373 -8.38 16.68 6.95
N LEU A 374 -8.47 15.92 5.86
CA LEU A 374 -9.01 16.42 4.59
C LEU A 374 -10.52 16.70 4.67
N TRP A 375 -11.29 15.85 5.36
CA TRP A 375 -12.69 16.15 5.66
C TRP A 375 -12.81 17.41 6.53
N GLN A 376 -12.03 17.50 7.61
CA GLN A 376 -12.04 18.68 8.49
C GLN A 376 -11.67 19.95 7.73
N LEU A 377 -10.70 19.90 6.81
CA LEU A 377 -10.31 21.02 5.96
C LEU A 377 -11.47 21.54 5.12
N PHE A 378 -12.13 20.68 4.34
CA PHE A 378 -13.23 21.13 3.49
C PHE A 378 -14.46 21.59 4.29
N HIS A 379 -14.75 20.98 5.43
CA HIS A 379 -15.80 21.48 6.33
C HIS A 379 -15.45 22.82 6.98
N SER A 380 -14.19 23.06 7.31
CA SER A 380 -13.73 24.36 7.82
C SER A 380 -13.83 25.45 6.76
N LEU A 381 -13.58 25.11 5.50
CA LEU A 381 -13.72 26.04 4.37
C LEU A 381 -15.19 26.36 4.07
N THR A 382 -16.13 25.41 4.18
CA THR A 382 -17.56 25.72 4.01
C THR A 382 -18.10 26.58 5.14
N ALA A 383 -17.66 26.34 6.39
CA ALA A 383 -18.02 27.18 7.53
C ALA A 383 -17.44 28.60 7.40
N LEU A 384 -16.19 28.72 6.93
CA LEU A 384 -15.57 30.02 6.65
C LEU A 384 -16.35 30.78 5.56
N ARG A 385 -16.71 30.13 4.45
CA ARG A 385 -17.51 30.73 3.37
C ARG A 385 -18.85 31.26 3.90
N LEU A 386 -19.54 30.50 4.75
CA LEU A 386 -20.79 30.95 5.35
C LEU A 386 -20.60 32.19 6.23
N LYS A 387 -19.48 32.27 6.96
CA LYS A 387 -19.15 33.42 7.82
C LYS A 387 -18.75 34.67 7.02
N THR A 388 -18.02 34.51 5.91
CA THR A 388 -17.52 35.63 5.09
C THR A 388 -18.51 36.09 4.02
N GLY A 389 -19.49 35.26 3.68
CA GLY A 389 -20.48 35.52 2.63
C GLY A 389 -20.04 35.07 1.25
N ASP A 390 -21.04 34.83 0.40
CA ASP A 390 -20.89 34.27 -0.96
C ASP A 390 -20.15 35.18 -1.94
N ALA A 391 -20.12 36.49 -1.69
CA ALA A 391 -19.43 37.47 -2.54
C ALA A 391 -17.89 37.42 -2.41
N VAL A 392 -17.37 36.82 -1.34
CA VAL A 392 -15.94 36.90 -0.97
C VAL A 392 -15.22 35.56 -1.13
N ALA A 393 -15.90 34.44 -0.83
CA ALA A 393 -15.28 33.11 -0.78
C ALA A 393 -15.79 32.19 -1.89
N GLN A 394 -14.86 31.46 -2.53
CA GLN A 394 -15.18 30.52 -3.62
C GLN A 394 -15.99 29.31 -3.12
N PRO A 395 -16.86 28.73 -3.98
CA PRO A 395 -17.57 27.49 -3.66
C PRO A 395 -16.61 26.33 -3.36
N VAL A 396 -16.82 25.66 -2.23
CA VAL A 396 -15.92 24.61 -1.72
C VAL A 396 -16.20 23.26 -2.34
N ALA A 397 -17.48 22.90 -2.53
CA ALA A 397 -17.88 21.56 -2.93
C ALA A 397 -17.43 21.17 -4.35
N PRO A 398 -17.51 22.05 -5.37
CA PRO A 398 -16.96 21.76 -6.70
C PRO A 398 -15.44 21.56 -6.67
N VAL A 399 -14.72 22.40 -5.92
CA VAL A 399 -13.26 22.33 -5.75
C VAL A 399 -12.86 21.02 -5.07
N MET A 400 -13.54 20.67 -3.96
CA MET A 400 -13.35 19.40 -3.28
C MET A 400 -13.59 18.22 -4.21
N ARG A 401 -14.71 18.20 -4.94
CA ARG A 401 -15.03 17.10 -5.86
C ARG A 401 -13.98 16.97 -6.95
N ALA A 402 -13.57 18.07 -7.57
CA ALA A 402 -12.52 18.07 -8.58
C ALA A 402 -11.20 17.52 -8.02
N PHE A 403 -10.79 17.97 -6.83
CA PHE A 403 -9.58 17.48 -6.19
C PHE A 403 -9.67 15.99 -5.83
N ILE A 404 -10.73 15.56 -5.18
CA ILE A 404 -10.86 14.16 -4.73
C ILE A 404 -10.91 13.20 -5.92
N VAL A 405 -11.57 13.57 -7.01
CA VAL A 405 -11.69 12.72 -8.20
C VAL A 405 -10.38 12.64 -8.98
N ASN A 406 -9.60 13.73 -9.05
CA ASN A 406 -8.41 13.80 -9.90
C ASN A 406 -7.09 13.56 -9.15
N CYS A 407 -7.03 13.88 -7.85
CA CYS A 407 -5.78 13.92 -7.08
C CYS A 407 -5.70 12.88 -5.96
N PHE A 408 -6.83 12.49 -5.35
CA PHE A 408 -6.80 11.69 -4.13
C PHE A 408 -6.10 10.33 -4.33
N SER A 409 -5.09 10.06 -3.50
CA SER A 409 -4.21 8.88 -3.64
C SER A 409 -4.93 7.54 -3.62
N CYS A 410 -6.11 7.46 -2.98
CA CYS A 410 -6.99 6.30 -3.06
C CYS A 410 -7.95 6.41 -4.26
N SER A 411 -7.55 5.90 -5.43
CA SER A 411 -8.41 5.98 -6.65
C SER A 411 -9.78 5.32 -6.48
N ARG A 412 -9.88 4.25 -5.68
CA ARG A 412 -11.18 3.62 -5.34
C ARG A 412 -12.04 4.57 -4.48
N CYS A 413 -11.44 5.26 -3.53
CA CYS A 413 -12.14 6.23 -2.69
C CYS A 413 -12.59 7.43 -3.53
N GLY A 414 -11.74 7.93 -4.45
CA GLY A 414 -12.12 8.96 -5.41
C GLY A 414 -13.29 8.54 -6.30
N ARG A 415 -13.32 7.29 -6.78
CA ARG A 415 -14.49 6.75 -7.53
C ARG A 415 -15.74 6.60 -6.67
N ASN A 416 -15.61 6.22 -5.40
CA ASN A 416 -16.76 6.17 -4.49
C ASN A 416 -17.31 7.58 -4.24
N PHE A 417 -16.42 8.54 -3.95
CA PHE A 417 -16.79 9.94 -3.79
C PHE A 417 -17.46 10.50 -5.05
N ALA A 418 -16.95 10.15 -6.24
CA ALA A 418 -17.54 10.53 -7.52
C ALA A 418 -19.01 10.10 -7.63
N ARG A 419 -19.34 8.88 -7.19
CA ARG A 419 -20.70 8.33 -7.19
C ARG A 419 -21.56 8.93 -6.08
N GLU A 420 -21.00 9.11 -4.89
CA GLU A 420 -21.74 9.59 -3.72
C GLU A 420 -22.06 11.08 -3.77
N SER A 421 -21.32 11.83 -4.59
CA SER A 421 -21.50 13.27 -4.79
C SER A 421 -22.06 13.60 -6.19
N VAL A 422 -22.77 12.65 -6.80
CA VAL A 422 -23.48 12.83 -8.09
C VAL A 422 -24.63 13.85 -7.99
N ASP A 423 -25.13 14.06 -6.77
CA ASP A 423 -26.15 15.05 -6.41
C ASP A 423 -25.60 16.48 -6.26
N LEU A 424 -24.30 16.71 -6.55
CA LEU A 424 -23.74 18.06 -6.59
C LEU A 424 -24.33 18.81 -7.81
N PRO A 425 -25.03 19.94 -7.61
CA PRO A 425 -25.59 20.71 -8.72
C PRO A 425 -24.49 21.33 -9.59
N ALA A 426 -24.86 21.67 -10.83
CA ALA A 426 -23.96 22.37 -11.77
C ALA A 426 -23.67 23.80 -11.31
N GLU A 427 -24.70 24.50 -10.83
CA GLU A 427 -24.58 25.85 -10.29
C GLU A 427 -24.12 25.83 -8.82
N PRO A 428 -23.28 26.79 -8.39
CA PRO A 428 -22.86 26.88 -7.00
C PRO A 428 -24.03 27.04 -6.03
N MET A 429 -24.07 26.20 -5.00
CA MET A 429 -25.02 26.34 -3.90
C MET A 429 -24.70 27.59 -3.06
N PRO A 430 -25.73 28.27 -2.49
CA PRO A 430 -25.53 29.25 -1.43
C PRO A 430 -24.74 28.66 -0.25
N ALA A 431 -23.94 29.46 0.45
CA ALA A 431 -23.02 28.97 1.49
C ALA A 431 -23.70 28.06 2.54
N ARG A 432 -24.90 28.43 3.01
CA ARG A 432 -25.68 27.63 3.98
C ARG A 432 -26.01 26.24 3.44
N GLN A 433 -26.43 26.18 2.18
CA GLN A 433 -26.79 24.92 1.53
C GLN A 433 -25.55 24.07 1.23
N GLU A 434 -24.44 24.69 0.85
CA GLU A 434 -23.18 23.96 0.63
C GLU A 434 -22.64 23.32 1.92
N LEU A 435 -22.69 24.04 3.05
CA LEU A 435 -22.33 23.51 4.37
C LEU A 435 -23.16 22.27 4.71
N LEU A 436 -24.48 22.36 4.56
CA LEU A 436 -25.39 21.24 4.81
C LEU A 436 -25.21 20.09 3.81
N TRP A 437 -24.97 20.38 2.54
CA TRP A 437 -24.72 19.36 1.52
C TRP A 437 -23.48 18.53 1.88
N LEU A 438 -22.38 19.18 2.24
CA LEU A 438 -21.13 18.49 2.58
C LEU A 438 -21.30 17.64 3.85
N TRP A 439 -22.07 18.15 4.82
CA TRP A 439 -22.44 17.40 6.03
C TRP A 439 -23.27 16.14 5.71
N ARG A 440 -24.32 16.26 4.90
CA ARG A 440 -25.15 15.10 4.48
C ARG A 440 -24.31 14.08 3.72
N LEU A 441 -23.46 14.53 2.78
CA LEU A 441 -22.55 13.67 2.04
C LEU A 441 -21.62 12.89 2.99
N HIS A 442 -21.00 13.57 3.95
CA HIS A 442 -20.10 12.91 4.90
C HIS A 442 -20.84 11.88 5.77
N ASN A 443 -22.08 12.15 6.18
CA ASN A 443 -22.90 11.18 6.92
C ASN A 443 -23.33 9.97 6.10
N ARG A 444 -23.55 10.11 4.78
CA ARG A 444 -23.72 8.96 3.87
C ARG A 444 -22.45 8.10 3.82
N VAL A 445 -21.27 8.74 3.74
CA VAL A 445 -19.98 8.05 3.78
C VAL A 445 -19.79 7.31 5.11
N ASN A 446 -20.11 7.94 6.25
CA ASN A 446 -20.04 7.31 7.57
C ASN A 446 -20.89 6.04 7.63
N ARG A 447 -22.15 6.10 7.17
CA ARG A 447 -23.04 4.95 7.11
C ARG A 447 -22.48 3.80 6.28
N ARG A 448 -21.89 4.09 5.11
CA ARG A 448 -21.27 3.06 4.25
C ARG A 448 -20.02 2.42 4.88
N LEU A 449 -19.26 3.20 5.65
CA LEU A 449 -17.98 2.79 6.24
C LEU A 449 -18.10 2.18 7.64
N ALA A 450 -19.25 2.31 8.30
CA ALA A 450 -19.52 1.67 9.59
C ALA A 450 -19.29 0.15 9.52
N GLY A 451 -18.56 -0.40 10.50
CA GLY A 451 -18.22 -1.81 10.59
C GLY A 451 -17.22 -2.32 9.55
N ARG A 452 -16.64 -1.44 8.72
CA ARG A 452 -15.64 -1.84 7.71
C ARG A 452 -14.25 -1.97 8.35
N PRO A 453 -13.34 -2.82 7.82
CA PRO A 453 -11.99 -3.00 8.39
C PRO A 453 -11.11 -1.74 8.45
N SER A 454 -11.48 -0.67 7.74
CA SER A 454 -10.80 0.63 7.80
C SER A 454 -11.36 1.57 8.87
N GLU A 455 -12.40 1.16 9.59
CA GLU A 455 -12.94 1.87 10.74
C GLU A 455 -11.99 1.70 11.94
N ASP A 456 -11.73 2.82 12.62
CA ASP A 456 -10.93 2.84 13.83
C ASP A 456 -11.81 2.42 15.01
N PRO A 457 -11.46 1.38 15.78
CA PRO A 457 -12.26 0.93 16.92
C PRO A 457 -12.53 2.02 17.97
N GLN A 458 -11.62 2.98 18.16
CA GLN A 458 -11.82 4.08 19.10
C GLN A 458 -12.61 5.25 18.49
N HIS A 459 -12.85 5.25 17.20
CA HIS A 459 -13.59 6.30 16.50
C HIS A 459 -14.60 5.71 15.52
N PRO A 460 -15.63 5.00 16.03
CA PRO A 460 -16.64 4.38 15.21
C PRO A 460 -17.39 5.42 14.35
N LYS A 461 -17.82 5.00 13.16
CA LYS A 461 -18.58 5.84 12.23
C LYS A 461 -20.01 5.95 12.74
N VAL A 462 -20.35 7.16 13.20
CA VAL A 462 -21.70 7.52 13.61
C VAL A 462 -22.28 8.58 12.68
N GLN A 463 -23.60 8.81 12.74
CA GLN A 463 -24.18 10.02 12.17
C GLN A 463 -23.73 11.19 13.06
N PHE A 464 -23.05 12.15 12.44
CA PHE A 464 -22.46 13.30 13.11
C PHE A 464 -23.36 14.54 12.93
N PRO A 465 -23.51 15.42 13.94
CA PRO A 465 -23.10 15.19 15.32
C PRO A 465 -24.00 14.14 16.00
N PRO A 466 -23.45 13.32 16.92
CA PRO A 466 -24.30 12.51 17.79
C PRO A 466 -25.11 13.40 18.74
N ALA A 467 -26.24 12.92 19.24
CA ALA A 467 -27.12 13.67 20.15
C ALA A 467 -26.39 14.16 21.42
N ALA A 468 -25.41 13.39 21.91
CA ALA A 468 -24.57 13.79 23.04
C ALA A 468 -23.74 15.07 22.78
N LEU A 469 -23.48 15.40 21.51
CA LEU A 469 -22.72 16.57 21.10
C LEU A 469 -23.63 17.73 20.66
N CYS A 470 -24.79 17.42 20.10
CA CYS A 470 -25.81 18.41 19.75
C CYS A 470 -27.22 17.81 19.88
N PRO A 471 -27.87 17.96 21.05
CA PRO A 471 -29.20 17.38 21.29
C PRO A 471 -30.28 17.92 20.33
N ARG A 472 -30.18 19.21 19.94
CA ARG A 472 -31.16 19.88 19.06
C ARG A 472 -30.96 19.58 17.57
N CYS A 473 -29.84 18.97 17.18
CA CYS A 473 -29.50 18.72 15.78
C CYS A 473 -30.32 17.58 15.14
N GLY A 474 -31.01 16.76 15.94
CA GLY A 474 -31.90 15.71 15.43
C GLY A 474 -33.15 16.26 14.75
N ASP A 475 -33.63 17.43 15.20
CA ASP A 475 -34.95 17.96 14.85
C ASP A 475 -34.90 19.28 14.06
N SER A 476 -33.71 19.88 13.87
CA SER A 476 -33.58 21.21 13.28
C SER A 476 -32.32 21.37 12.44
N GLU A 477 -32.49 21.72 11.15
CA GLU A 477 -31.37 22.07 10.28
C GLU A 477 -30.68 23.37 10.70
N ASP A 478 -31.41 24.31 11.29
CA ASP A 478 -30.81 25.55 11.82
C ASP A 478 -29.86 25.24 12.97
N ALA A 479 -30.26 24.34 13.89
CA ALA A 479 -29.38 23.87 14.95
C ALA A 479 -28.14 23.14 14.40
N VAL A 480 -28.30 22.38 13.31
CA VAL A 480 -27.16 21.76 12.61
C VAL A 480 -26.23 22.83 12.03
N VAL A 481 -26.74 23.84 11.33
CA VAL A 481 -25.92 24.92 10.76
C VAL A 481 -25.17 25.68 11.86
N GLU A 482 -25.85 26.06 12.95
CA GLU A 482 -25.23 26.73 14.09
C GLU A 482 -24.10 25.89 14.69
N PHE A 483 -24.38 24.60 14.93
CA PHE A 483 -23.40 23.66 15.45
C PHE A 483 -22.19 23.51 14.52
N LEU A 484 -22.41 23.27 13.22
CA LEU A 484 -21.33 23.05 12.25
C LEU A 484 -20.46 24.31 12.11
N THR A 485 -21.08 25.49 12.01
CA THR A 485 -20.35 26.77 11.93
C THR A 485 -19.46 26.95 13.15
N ARG A 486 -19.97 26.72 14.37
CA ARG A 486 -19.17 26.80 15.60
C ARG A 486 -18.07 25.73 15.65
N TRP A 487 -18.41 24.49 15.33
CA TRP A 487 -17.51 23.35 15.39
C TRP A 487 -16.30 23.49 14.47
N TYR A 488 -16.53 23.97 13.24
CA TYR A 488 -15.50 24.11 12.22
C TYR A 488 -14.83 25.50 12.18
N SER A 489 -15.33 26.46 12.97
CA SER A 489 -14.63 27.72 13.23
C SER A 489 -13.70 27.65 14.45
N ALA A 490 -13.79 26.59 15.26
CA ALA A 490 -12.87 26.36 16.35
C ALA A 490 -11.49 26.01 15.77
N THR A 491 -10.55 26.94 15.88
CA THR A 491 -9.13 26.68 15.66
C THR A 491 -8.41 27.10 16.93
N ASP A 492 -7.96 26.11 17.70
CA ASP A 492 -7.08 26.34 18.85
C ASP A 492 -5.87 27.23 18.49
#